data_AF-J3MT27-F1
#
_entry.id   AF-J3MT27-F1
#
_cell.length_a   1.000
_cell.length_b   1.000
_cell.length_c   1.000
_cell.angle_alpha   90.00
_cell.angle_beta   90.00
_cell.angle_gamma   90.00
#
_symmetry.space_group_name_H-M   'P 1'
#
loop_
_entity.id
_entity.type
_entity.pdbx_description
1 polymer ?
#
loop_
_entity_poly.entity_id
_entity_poly.type
_entity_poly.pdbx_seq_one_letter_code
_entity_poly.pdbx_strand_id
1 'polypeptide(L)'
;MELHMVHVDARSQAAVVGVLYTVGSRDEFLHKVSMLEPYIIEIANQKGKEKMVNGGVDPNVAKGQDTVYYRYMGSLTTPPCTEGVIWTVVSKVCIYMLLQSTS
;
A
#
# COMPACT_ATOMS: atom_id res chain seq x y z
N MET A 1 8.53 1.02 3.86
CA MET A 1 7.06 1.00 3.99
C MET A 1 6.53 -0.04 3.01
N GLU A 2 5.34 -0.58 3.23
CA GLU A 2 4.71 -1.52 2.30
C GLU A 2 3.22 -1.21 2.14
N LEU A 3 2.70 -1.33 0.92
CA LEU A 3 1.27 -1.28 0.62
C LEU A 3 0.75 -2.69 0.32
N HIS A 4 -0.31 -3.10 1.00
CA HIS A 4 -1.03 -4.35 0.73
C HIS A 4 -2.37 -4.06 0.09
N MET A 5 -2.54 -4.47 -1.17
CA MET A 5 -3.83 -4.44 -1.87
C MET A 5 -4.49 -5.82 -1.78
N VAL A 6 -5.50 -5.94 -0.94
CA VAL A 6 -6.19 -7.20 -0.64
C VAL A 6 -7.39 -7.38 -1.58
N HIS A 7 -7.44 -8.53 -2.24
CA HIS A 7 -8.52 -8.92 -3.15
C HIS A 7 -9.18 -10.19 -2.60
N VAL A 8 -10.50 -10.28 -2.74
CA VAL A 8 -11.28 -11.44 -2.30
C VAL A 8 -12.20 -11.85 -3.45
N ASP A 9 -12.19 -13.13 -3.80
CA ASP A 9 -13.09 -13.68 -4.82
C ASP A 9 -14.49 -14.01 -4.25
N ALA A 10 -15.41 -14.43 -5.12
CA ALA A 10 -16.77 -14.81 -4.71
C ALA A 10 -16.84 -16.06 -3.80
N ARG A 11 -15.72 -16.77 -3.62
CA ARG A 11 -15.59 -17.95 -2.73
C ARG A 11 -14.80 -17.62 -1.47
N SER A 12 -14.61 -16.34 -1.17
CA SER A 12 -13.83 -15.86 -0.01
C SER A 12 -12.35 -16.27 -0.05
N GLN A 13 -11.79 -16.56 -1.22
CA GLN A 13 -10.36 -16.79 -1.38
C GLN A 13 -9.63 -15.46 -1.55
N ALA A 14 -8.54 -15.28 -0.80
CA ALA A 14 -7.80 -14.03 -0.78
C ALA A 14 -6.54 -14.07 -1.67
N ALA A 15 -6.26 -12.94 -2.31
CA ALA A 15 -5.00 -12.65 -2.98
C ALA A 15 -4.51 -11.25 -2.58
N VAL A 16 -3.22 -11.11 -2.31
CA VAL A 16 -2.60 -9.85 -1.90
C VAL A 16 -1.55 -9.43 -2.92
N VAL A 17 -1.62 -8.17 -3.34
CA VAL A 17 -0.56 -7.51 -4.10
C VAL A 17 0.21 -6.60 -3.16
N GLY A 18 1.51 -6.87 -2.99
CA GLY A 18 2.43 -6.10 -2.14
C GLY A 18 3.30 -5.16 -2.99
N VAL A 19 3.41 -3.90 -2.56
CA VAL A 19 4.33 -2.90 -3.14
C VAL A 19 5.26 -2.41 -2.05
N LEU A 20 6.57 -2.54 -2.28
CA LEU A 20 7.62 -2.15 -1.34
C LEU A 20 8.07 -0.72 -1.59
N TYR A 21 8.30 0.02 -0.50
CA TYR A 21 8.76 1.41 -0.54
C TYR A 21 10.03 1.60 0.28
N THR A 22 10.98 2.33 -0.28
CA THR A 22 12.18 2.84 0.41
C THR A 22 12.15 4.36 0.52
N VAL A 23 12.83 4.91 1.53
CA VAL A 23 12.97 6.38 1.68
C VAL A 23 14.02 6.88 0.69
N GLY A 24 13.74 7.97 -0.02
CA GLY A 24 14.70 8.56 -0.97
C GLY A 24 14.30 9.93 -1.51
N SER A 25 15.17 10.50 -2.33
CA SER A 25 14.95 11.78 -3.01
C SER A 25 13.93 11.65 -4.15
N ARG A 26 13.22 12.76 -4.43
CA ARG A 26 12.02 12.85 -5.28
C ARG A 26 12.19 12.12 -6.62
N ASP A 27 11.43 11.05 -6.82
CA ASP A 27 11.13 10.48 -8.13
C ASP A 27 9.85 11.18 -8.67
N GLU A 28 9.75 11.42 -9.98
CA GLU A 28 8.59 12.07 -10.62
C GLU A 28 7.28 11.31 -10.37
N PHE A 29 7.36 10.04 -9.98
CA PHE A 29 6.23 9.18 -9.69
C PHE A 29 5.51 9.47 -8.36
N LEU A 30 6.14 10.19 -7.42
CA LEU A 30 5.71 10.23 -6.01
C LEU A 30 5.01 11.50 -5.60
N HIS A 31 3.95 11.81 -6.33
CA HIS A 31 3.01 12.89 -6.01
C HIS A 31 1.71 12.39 -5.35
N LYS A 32 1.54 11.07 -5.15
CA LYS A 32 0.23 10.47 -4.83
C LYS A 32 0.15 9.67 -3.53
N VAL A 33 1.24 9.06 -3.04
CA VAL A 33 1.28 8.63 -1.61
C VAL A 33 1.28 9.87 -0.70
N SER A 34 1.96 10.94 -1.12
CA SER A 34 1.87 12.26 -0.50
C SER A 34 0.48 12.89 -0.57
N MET A 35 -0.41 12.46 -1.49
CA MET A 35 -1.81 12.90 -1.51
C MET A 35 -2.61 12.28 -0.35
N LEU A 36 -2.26 11.07 0.09
CA LEU A 36 -2.89 10.42 1.24
C LEU A 36 -2.31 10.89 2.56
N GLU A 37 -1.07 11.37 2.57
CA GLU A 37 -0.33 11.77 3.75
C GLU A 37 -1.08 12.78 4.65
N PRO A 38 -1.72 13.87 4.13
CA PRO A 38 -2.52 14.76 4.97
C PRO A 38 -3.69 14.05 5.68
N TYR A 39 -4.37 13.13 4.97
CA TYR A 39 -5.48 12.37 5.54
C TYR A 39 -4.99 11.38 6.61
N ILE A 40 -3.82 10.77 6.40
CA ILE A 40 -3.18 9.86 7.35
C ILE A 40 -2.73 10.61 8.61
N ILE A 41 -2.07 11.77 8.44
CA ILE A 41 -1.62 12.61 9.56
C ILE A 41 -2.79 13.05 10.43
N GLU A 42 -3.93 13.41 9.83
CA GLU A 42 -5.13 13.83 10.57
C GLU A 42 -5.63 12.76 11.55
N ILE A 43 -5.54 11.47 11.18
CA ILE A 43 -6.01 10.35 12.00
C ILE A 43 -4.91 9.60 12.75
N ALA A 44 -3.63 9.94 12.55
CA ALA A 44 -2.49 9.16 13.05
C ALA A 44 -2.51 8.90 14.57
N ASN A 45 -3.02 9.85 15.35
CA ASN A 45 -3.11 9.75 16.82
C ASN A 45 -4.51 9.36 17.32
N GLN A 46 -5.41 8.91 16.44
CA GLN A 46 -6.82 8.66 16.73
C GLN A 46 -7.18 7.21 16.42
N LYS A 47 -7.22 6.36 17.46
CA LYS A 47 -7.53 4.93 17.30
C LYS A 47 -8.97 4.73 16.81
N GLY A 48 -9.14 3.90 15.78
CA GLY A 48 -10.46 3.54 15.25
C GLY A 48 -11.16 4.66 14.47
N LYS A 49 -10.45 5.75 14.14
CA LYS A 49 -10.98 6.77 13.25
C LYS A 49 -10.74 6.42 11.79
N GLU A 50 -11.72 6.78 10.98
CA GLU A 50 -11.67 6.71 9.53
C GLU A 50 -11.76 8.13 8.96
N LYS A 51 -11.11 8.33 7.82
CA LYS A 51 -11.16 9.58 7.07
C LYS A 51 -11.43 9.28 5.61
N MET A 52 -12.47 9.89 5.07
CA MET A 52 -12.74 9.84 3.64
C MET A 52 -11.71 10.67 2.88
N VAL A 53 -11.15 10.07 1.82
CA VAL A 53 -10.28 10.75 0.86
C VAL A 53 -11.16 11.39 -0.20
N ASN A 54 -11.16 12.72 -0.29
CA ASN A 54 -11.93 13.43 -1.31
C ASN A 54 -11.25 13.25 -2.68
N GLY A 55 -12.04 12.94 -3.71
CA GLY A 55 -11.55 12.72 -5.07
C GLY A 55 -11.13 11.28 -5.40
N GLY A 56 -11.21 10.36 -4.43
CA GLY A 56 -10.91 8.93 -4.62
C GLY A 56 -9.41 8.62 -4.75
N VAL A 57 -9.10 7.34 -4.85
CA VAL A 57 -7.73 6.81 -4.99
C VAL A 57 -7.73 5.86 -6.18
N ASP A 58 -6.83 6.10 -7.15
CA ASP A 58 -6.61 5.16 -8.26
C ASP A 58 -5.51 4.15 -7.89
N PRO A 59 -5.85 2.86 -7.68
CA PRO A 59 -4.90 1.85 -7.26
C PRO A 59 -3.87 1.50 -8.36
N ASN A 60 -4.14 1.80 -9.64
CA ASN A 60 -3.19 1.52 -10.73
C ASN A 60 -1.92 2.35 -10.60
N VAL A 61 -2.01 3.53 -9.97
CA VAL A 61 -0.86 4.36 -9.64
C VAL A 61 0.10 3.63 -8.70
N ALA A 62 -0.40 2.86 -7.73
CA ALA A 62 0.48 2.24 -6.74
C ALA A 62 1.28 1.07 -7.32
N LYS A 63 0.69 0.31 -8.25
CA LYS A 63 1.35 -0.82 -8.93
C LYS A 63 2.42 -0.36 -9.92
N GLY A 64 2.27 0.83 -10.50
CA GLY A 64 3.11 1.27 -11.61
C GLY A 64 2.96 0.37 -12.84
N GLN A 65 3.97 0.37 -13.70
CA GLN A 65 3.99 -0.43 -14.94
C GLN A 65 4.83 -1.70 -14.82
N ASP A 66 5.29 -2.06 -13.62
CA ASP A 66 6.16 -3.20 -13.44
C ASP A 66 5.43 -4.53 -13.66
N THR A 67 6.08 -5.39 -14.42
CA THR A 67 5.57 -6.72 -14.77
C THR A 67 6.31 -7.84 -14.04
N VAL A 68 7.39 -7.52 -13.32
CA VAL A 68 8.20 -8.50 -12.58
C VAL A 68 7.76 -8.54 -11.12
N TYR A 69 7.50 -9.76 -10.63
CA TYR A 69 7.00 -9.99 -9.27
C TYR A 69 7.44 -11.35 -8.74
N TYR A 70 7.43 -11.46 -7.41
CA TYR A 70 7.55 -12.71 -6.68
C TYR A 70 6.15 -13.22 -6.34
N ARG A 71 5.90 -14.52 -6.52
CA ARG A 71 4.61 -15.15 -6.18
C ARG A 71 4.81 -16.33 -5.24
N TYR A 72 4.05 -16.37 -4.16
CA TYR A 72 4.07 -17.46 -3.19
C TYR A 72 2.72 -17.63 -2.49
N MET A 73 2.51 -18.79 -1.86
CA MET A 73 1.39 -19.02 -0.94
C MET A 73 1.79 -18.58 0.46
N GLY A 74 0.93 -17.82 1.14
CA GLY A 74 1.18 -17.33 2.49
C GLY A 74 -0.11 -17.15 3.29
N SER A 75 -0.07 -16.22 4.24
CA SER A 75 -1.19 -15.89 5.13
C SER A 75 -1.47 -14.39 5.16
N LEU A 76 -2.58 -14.01 5.80
CA LEU A 76 -2.81 -12.62 6.20
C LEU A 76 -1.78 -12.21 7.27
N THR A 77 -1.32 -10.97 7.22
CA THR A 77 -0.33 -10.40 8.14
C THR A 77 -0.94 -9.86 9.43
N THR A 78 -2.27 -9.95 9.57
CA THR A 78 -3.03 -9.52 10.75
C THR A 78 -3.90 -10.66 11.26
N PRO A 79 -4.15 -10.76 12.59
CA PRO A 79 -5.07 -11.74 13.16
C PRO A 79 -6.41 -11.78 12.40
N PRO A 80 -6.96 -12.98 12.10
CA PRO A 80 -6.56 -14.31 12.57
C PRO A 80 -5.44 -15.00 11.78
N CYS A 81 -4.67 -14.26 10.97
CA CYS A 81 -3.51 -14.78 10.21
C CYS A 81 -3.87 -15.95 9.27
N THR A 82 -5.05 -15.90 8.64
CA THR A 82 -5.58 -16.94 7.76
C THR A 82 -4.60 -17.30 6.64
N GLU A 83 -4.31 -18.61 6.48
CA GLU A 83 -3.44 -19.15 5.43
C GLU A 83 -4.18 -19.32 4.08
N GLY A 84 -3.45 -19.79 3.06
CA GLY A 84 -4.01 -20.05 1.73
C GLY A 84 -4.15 -18.78 0.87
N VAL A 85 -3.46 -17.71 1.24
CA VAL A 85 -3.47 -16.42 0.53
C VAL A 85 -2.43 -16.44 -0.58
N ILE A 86 -2.82 -16.09 -1.79
CA ILE A 86 -1.87 -15.91 -2.90
C ILE A 86 -1.21 -14.55 -2.77
N TRP A 87 0.10 -14.52 -2.51
CA TRP A 87 0.88 -13.28 -2.47
C TRP A 87 1.55 -13.01 -3.81
N THR A 88 1.49 -11.76 -4.26
CA THR A 88 2.19 -11.23 -5.42
C THR A 88 2.93 -9.96 -5.00
N VAL A 89 4.25 -10.03 -4.83
CA VAL A 89 5.07 -8.88 -4.40
C VAL A 89 5.77 -8.30 -5.61
N VAL A 90 5.50 -7.04 -5.95
CA VAL A 90 6.14 -6.33 -7.06
C VAL A 90 7.64 -6.21 -6.75
N SER A 91 8.49 -6.64 -7.70
CA SER A 91 9.95 -6.70 -7.46
C SER A 91 10.60 -5.33 -7.44
N LYS A 92 10.04 -4.33 -8.16
CA LYS A 92 10.54 -2.96 -8.12
C LYS A 92 10.17 -2.32 -6.79
N VAL A 93 11.17 -1.72 -6.14
CA VAL A 93 10.98 -0.92 -4.94
C VAL A 93 10.65 0.52 -5.35
N CYS A 94 9.50 1.02 -4.91
CA CYS A 94 9.13 2.42 -5.07
C CYS A 94 9.91 3.28 -4.07
N ILE A 95 10.20 4.52 -4.44
CA ILE A 95 10.76 5.49 -3.49
C ILE A 95 9.57 6.14 -2.75
N TYR A 96 9.77 6.76 -1.59
CA TYR A 96 8.82 7.72 -1.03
C TYR A 96 9.61 8.82 -0.29
N MET A 97 9.07 10.03 -0.30
CA MET A 97 9.63 11.17 0.41
C MET A 97 8.87 11.39 1.71
N LEU A 98 9.60 11.51 2.82
CA LEU A 98 9.06 12.06 4.06
C LEU A 98 8.87 13.56 3.88
N LEU A 99 7.64 14.08 4.04
CA LEU A 99 7.49 15.50 4.30
C LEU A 99 8.18 15.79 5.64
N GLN A 100 9.27 16.56 5.62
CA GLN A 100 9.84 17.06 6.86
C GLN A 100 8.79 17.93 7.53
N SER A 101 8.39 17.59 8.75
CA SER A 101 7.61 18.47 9.60
C SER A 101 8.46 19.72 9.83
N THR A 102 8.16 20.80 9.14
CA THR A 102 8.67 22.12 9.50
C THR A 102 8.11 22.45 10.88
N SER A 103 8.98 22.41 11.88
CA SER A 103 8.74 22.92 13.23
C SER A 103 8.44 24.41 13.23
#